data_AF-A0A814C6V2-F1
#
_entry.id   AF-A0A814C6V2-F1
#
_cell.length_a   1.000
_cell.length_b   1.000
_cell.length_c   1.000
_cell.angle_alpha   90.00
_cell.angle_beta   90.00
_cell.angle_gamma   90.00
#
_symmetry.space_group_name_H-M   'P 1'
#
loop_
_entity.id
_entity.type
_entity.pdbx_description
1 polymer ?
#
loop_
_entity_poly.entity_id
_entity_poly.type
_entity_poly.pdbx_seq_one_letter_code
_entity_poly.pdbx_strand_id
1 'polypeptide(L)'
;MDINRNRTTNVKGAAFHKQAKDNLQSILDNFLAIISLIKVDEVPYNQVKDQLPRLLTNTTDDFEMRIRAYNMVRAFESLLKLVSDLKDQAVLYDFRAINDAVKAQRQRFKNQQSDLDTKLISLRDRLALEMIKFEDEYSNKSVFKTLKN
;
A
#
# COMPACT_ATOMS: atom_id res chain seq x y z
N MET A 1 -0.01 -0.78 -17.50
CA MET A 1 0.18 0.27 -16.47
C MET A 1 0.84 -0.26 -15.20
N ASP A 2 1.02 -1.57 -15.04
CA ASP A 2 1.49 -2.20 -13.79
C ASP A 2 3.00 -2.11 -13.53
N ILE A 3 3.82 -1.93 -14.56
CA ILE A 3 5.29 -1.91 -14.45
C ILE A 3 5.79 -0.67 -13.66
N ASN A 4 5.11 0.48 -13.80
CA ASN A 4 5.45 1.69 -13.03
C ASN A 4 4.90 1.68 -11.60
N ARG A 5 3.81 0.93 -11.35
CA ARG A 5 3.20 0.74 -10.02
C ARG A 5 4.08 -0.12 -9.11
N ASN A 6 4.67 -1.18 -9.65
CA ASN A 6 5.59 -2.05 -8.90
C ASN A 6 6.96 -1.40 -8.61
N ARG A 7 7.44 -0.52 -9.49
CA ARG A 7 8.68 0.22 -9.23
C ARG A 7 8.52 1.23 -8.09
N THR A 8 7.40 1.94 -8.03
CA THR A 8 7.16 2.97 -7.01
C THR A 8 6.90 2.38 -5.61
N THR A 9 6.24 1.23 -5.50
CA THR A 9 6.10 0.51 -4.22
C THR A 9 7.43 -0.05 -3.72
N ASN A 10 8.26 -0.58 -4.62
CA ASN A 10 9.56 -1.16 -4.29
C ASN A 10 10.60 -0.08 -3.91
N VAL A 11 10.58 1.08 -4.58
CA VAL A 11 11.42 2.24 -4.21
C VAL A 11 11.04 2.80 -2.84
N LYS A 12 9.75 2.86 -2.50
CA LYS A 12 9.30 3.28 -1.17
C LYS A 12 9.65 2.26 -0.09
N GLY A 13 9.51 0.96 -0.37
CA GLY A 13 9.93 -0.11 0.54
C GLY A 13 11.43 -0.06 0.86
N ALA A 14 12.27 0.14 -0.16
CA ALA A 14 13.70 0.31 0.01
C ALA A 14 14.06 1.58 0.83
N ALA A 15 13.35 2.69 0.61
CA ALA A 15 13.53 3.92 1.38
C ALA A 15 13.15 3.75 2.85
N PHE A 16 12.03 3.10 3.15
CA PHE A 16 11.61 2.78 4.51
C PHE A 16 12.60 1.86 5.23
N HIS A 17 13.10 0.83 4.54
CA HIS A 17 14.10 -0.06 5.09
C HIS A 17 15.42 0.67 5.40
N LYS A 18 15.87 1.53 4.47
CA LYS A 18 17.05 2.38 4.69
C LYS A 18 16.86 3.30 5.90
N GLN A 19 15.74 4.02 5.97
CA GLN A 19 15.44 4.93 7.09
C GLN A 19 15.38 4.19 8.42
N ALA A 20 14.80 3.00 8.47
CA ALA A 20 14.79 2.17 9.69
C ALA A 20 16.21 1.80 10.12
N LYS A 21 17.06 1.36 9.18
CA LYS A 21 18.45 1.00 9.45
C LYS A 21 19.26 2.21 9.94
N ASP A 22 19.11 3.36 9.30
CA ASP A 22 19.81 4.59 9.67
C ASP A 22 19.40 5.06 11.08
N ASN A 23 18.10 5.00 11.41
CA ASN A 23 17.60 5.33 12.76
C ASN A 23 18.14 4.36 13.82
N LEU A 24 18.13 3.04 13.55
CA LEU A 24 18.66 2.04 14.48
C LEU A 24 20.15 2.21 14.72
N GLN A 25 20.92 2.50 13.67
CA GLN A 25 22.35 2.79 13.79
C GLN A 25 22.58 4.04 14.64
N SER A 26 21.83 5.13 14.39
CA SER A 26 21.89 6.35 15.19
C SER A 26 21.59 6.08 16.67
N ILE A 27 20.59 5.25 16.98
CA ILE A 27 20.27 4.88 18.37
C ILE A 27 21.46 4.15 19.01
N LEU A 28 22.00 3.14 18.33
CA LEU A 28 23.12 2.35 18.83
C LEU A 28 24.37 3.20 19.06
N ASP A 29 24.73 4.05 18.09
CA ASP A 29 25.92 4.90 18.16
C ASP A 29 25.82 5.91 19.31
N ASN A 30 24.66 6.56 19.48
CA ASN A 30 24.44 7.49 20.58
C ASN A 30 24.45 6.77 21.94
N PHE A 31 23.86 5.57 22.02
CA PHE A 31 23.87 4.77 23.25
C PHE A 31 25.30 4.36 23.65
N LEU A 32 26.07 3.79 22.72
CA LEU A 32 27.45 3.40 22.98
C LEU A 32 28.33 4.57 23.40
N ALA A 33 28.11 5.75 22.81
CA ALA A 33 28.85 6.93 23.18
C ALA A 33 28.46 7.48 24.57
N ILE A 34 27.20 7.37 24.99
CA ILE A 34 26.80 7.65 26.38
C ILE A 34 27.54 6.70 27.34
N ILE A 35 27.60 5.41 27.02
CA ILE A 35 28.34 4.43 27.84
C ILE A 35 29.83 4.76 27.92
N SER A 36 30.45 5.30 26.86
CA SER A 36 31.85 5.72 26.92
C SER A 36 32.08 6.95 27.80
N LEU A 37 31.13 7.90 27.85
CA LEU A 37 31.24 9.12 28.68
C LEU A 37 31.08 8.84 30.18
N ILE A 38 30.37 7.78 30.55
CA ILE A 38 30.16 7.39 31.96
C ILE A 38 31.40 6.73 32.57
N LYS A 39 32.39 6.32 31.76
CA LYS A 39 33.61 5.68 32.27
C LYS A 39 34.41 6.70 33.08
N VAL A 40 34.45 6.50 34.39
CA VAL A 40 35.24 7.31 35.33
C VAL A 40 36.68 6.81 35.29
N ASP A 41 37.62 7.68 34.94
CA ASP A 41 39.04 7.41 35.15
C ASP A 41 39.35 7.36 36.66
N GLU A 42 39.93 6.26 37.14
CA GLU A 42 40.42 6.16 38.51
C GLU A 42 41.61 7.11 38.68
N VAL A 43 41.40 8.23 39.36
CA VAL A 43 42.44 9.22 39.59
C VAL A 43 43.27 8.83 40.83
N PRO A 44 44.60 8.64 40.69
CA PRO A 44 45.47 8.39 41.83
C PRO A 44 45.44 9.56 42.83
N TYR A 45 45.37 9.23 44.13
CA TYR A 45 45.24 10.17 45.26
C TYR A 45 46.26 11.32 45.28
N ASN A 46 47.36 11.20 44.56
CA ASN A 46 48.47 12.14 44.46
C ASN A 46 48.31 13.24 43.36
N GLN A 47 47.20 13.30 42.61
CA GLN A 47 46.96 14.29 41.53
C GLN A 47 45.81 15.28 41.83
N VAL A 48 45.55 15.59 43.10
CA VAL A 48 44.43 16.43 43.56
C VAL A 48 44.49 17.91 43.08
N LYS A 49 45.58 18.34 42.41
CA LYS A 49 45.72 19.72 41.89
C LYS A 49 44.84 20.03 40.68
N ASP A 50 44.37 19.05 39.92
CA ASP A 50 43.57 19.27 38.69
C ASP A 50 42.05 19.26 38.91
N GLN A 51 41.53 19.89 39.96
CA GLN A 51 40.07 19.88 40.22
C GLN A 51 39.27 20.74 39.22
N LEU A 52 39.81 21.90 38.81
CA LEU A 52 39.11 22.81 37.90
C LEU A 52 38.93 22.24 36.48
N PRO A 53 39.97 21.64 35.85
CA PRO A 53 39.80 20.96 34.56
C PRO A 53 38.80 19.80 34.63
N ARG A 54 38.77 19.05 35.74
CA ARG A 54 37.82 17.94 35.95
C ARG A 54 36.36 18.40 36.04
N LEU A 55 36.10 19.52 36.72
CA LEU A 55 34.75 20.07 36.79
C LEU A 55 34.26 20.49 35.40
N LEU A 56 35.13 21.10 34.59
CA LEU A 56 34.84 21.47 33.21
C LEU A 56 34.59 20.25 32.32
N THR A 57 35.40 19.19 32.41
CA THR A 57 35.17 17.94 31.66
C THR A 57 33.85 17.30 32.05
N ASN A 58 33.57 17.17 33.35
CA ASN A 58 32.31 16.58 33.84
C ASN A 58 31.07 17.35 33.33
N THR A 59 31.14 18.69 33.30
CA THR A 59 30.03 19.49 32.76
C THR A 59 29.87 19.31 31.26
N THR A 60 30.97 19.18 30.52
CA THR A 60 30.96 18.96 29.06
C THR A 60 30.42 17.58 28.72
N ASP A 61 30.82 16.56 29.48
CA ASP A 61 30.32 15.19 29.36
C ASP A 61 28.81 15.12 29.65
N ASP A 62 28.30 15.85 30.65
CA ASP A 62 26.86 15.92 30.93
C ASP A 62 26.08 16.54 29.76
N PHE A 63 26.58 17.64 29.17
CA PHE A 63 25.95 18.23 27.98
C PHE A 63 25.98 17.28 26.78
N GLU A 64 27.11 16.61 26.55
CA GLU A 64 27.23 15.66 25.45
C GLU A 64 26.29 14.46 25.63
N MET A 65 26.22 13.90 26.85
CA MET A 65 25.28 12.82 27.18
C MET A 65 23.82 13.23 26.92
N ARG A 66 23.43 14.46 27.29
CA ARG A 66 22.08 14.99 27.02
C ARG A 66 21.79 15.10 25.53
N ILE A 67 22.73 15.61 24.74
CA ILE A 67 22.58 15.73 23.28
C ILE A 67 22.43 14.34 22.65
N ARG A 68 23.24 13.37 23.09
CA ARG A 68 23.15 11.99 22.61
C ARG A 68 21.82 11.35 22.96
N ALA A 69 21.33 11.53 24.19
CA ALA A 69 20.02 11.04 24.61
C ALA A 69 18.89 11.64 23.76
N TYR A 70 18.93 12.96 23.52
CA TYR A 70 18.00 13.64 22.64
C TYR A 70 18.03 13.07 21.20
N ASN A 71 19.22 12.84 20.64
CA ASN A 71 19.36 12.25 19.31
C ASN A 71 18.76 10.84 19.21
N MET A 72 18.84 10.03 20.28
CA MET A 72 18.15 8.74 20.34
C MET A 72 16.63 8.92 20.29
N VAL A 73 16.07 9.81 21.13
CA VAL A 73 14.63 10.08 21.18
C VAL A 73 14.11 10.49 19.80
N ARG A 74 14.82 11.39 19.13
CA ARG A 74 14.47 11.82 17.76
C ARG A 74 14.49 10.66 16.76
N ALA A 75 15.46 9.75 16.86
CA ALA A 75 15.51 8.56 16.00
C ALA A 75 14.36 7.58 16.31
N PHE A 76 13.97 7.42 17.58
CA PHE A 76 12.79 6.65 17.97
C PHE A 76 11.49 7.26 17.45
N GLU A 77 11.32 8.57 17.55
CA GLU A 77 10.16 9.28 16.99
C GLU A 77 10.06 9.09 15.46
N SER A 78 11.21 9.17 14.77
CA SER A 78 11.30 8.88 13.34
C SER A 78 10.86 7.44 13.01
N LEU A 79 11.22 6.45 13.83
CA LEU A 79 10.74 5.06 13.69
C LEU A 79 9.24 4.93 13.95
N LEU A 80 8.69 5.63 14.96
CA LEU A 80 7.25 5.62 15.24
C LEU A 80 6.44 6.19 14.07
N LYS A 81 6.93 7.30 13.49
CA LYS A 81 6.31 7.88 12.29
C LYS A 81 6.35 6.90 11.11
N LEU A 82 7.48 6.24 10.89
CA LEU A 82 7.64 5.22 9.85
C LEU A 82 6.61 4.09 9.99
N VAL A 83 6.36 3.62 11.22
CA VAL A 83 5.34 2.60 11.50
C VAL A 83 3.93 3.11 11.18
N SER A 84 3.63 4.38 11.50
CA SER A 84 2.35 5.00 11.14
C SER A 84 2.16 5.05 9.62
N ASP A 85 3.18 5.52 8.88
CA ASP A 85 3.14 5.62 7.43
C ASP A 85 2.93 4.25 6.76
N LEU A 86 3.54 3.19 7.31
CA LEU A 86 3.33 1.81 6.85
C LEU A 86 1.90 1.33 7.06
N LYS A 87 1.29 1.65 8.22
CA LYS A 87 -0.11 1.31 8.50
C LYS A 87 -1.05 2.02 7.53
N ASP A 88 -0.84 3.32 7.29
CA ASP A 88 -1.65 4.09 6.36
C ASP A 88 -1.55 3.53 4.93
N GLN A 89 -0.34 3.14 4.50
CA GLN A 89 -0.15 2.51 3.19
C GLN A 89 -0.87 1.17 3.09
N ALA A 90 -0.79 0.31 4.12
CA ALA A 90 -1.44 -0.99 4.12
C ALA A 90 -2.98 -0.87 4.02
N VAL A 91 -3.56 0.04 4.79
CA VAL A 91 -5.01 0.31 4.77
C VAL A 91 -5.46 0.84 3.40
N LEU A 92 -4.75 1.82 2.84
CA LEU A 92 -5.13 2.43 1.56
C LEU A 92 -4.92 1.49 0.36
N TYR A 93 -3.93 0.59 0.41
CA TYR A 93 -3.67 -0.34 -0.68
C TYR A 93 -4.82 -1.34 -0.85
N ASP A 94 -5.36 -1.83 0.27
CA ASP A 94 -6.47 -2.81 0.24
C ASP A 94 -7.71 -2.22 -0.42
N PHE A 95 -8.12 -0.99 -0.04
CA PHE A 95 -9.27 -0.32 -0.65
C PHE A 95 -9.11 -0.08 -2.15
N ARG A 96 -7.91 0.32 -2.60
CA ARG A 96 -7.67 0.57 -4.02
C ARG A 96 -7.73 -0.73 -4.82
N ALA A 97 -7.14 -1.81 -4.32
CA ALA A 97 -7.18 -3.12 -4.96
C ALA A 97 -8.60 -3.66 -5.06
N ILE A 98 -9.38 -3.56 -3.97
CA ILE A 98 -10.80 -3.94 -3.95
C ILE A 98 -11.59 -3.12 -4.96
N ASN A 99 -11.38 -1.80 -5.03
CA ASN A 99 -12.11 -0.93 -5.95
C ASN A 99 -11.80 -1.26 -7.43
N ASP A 100 -10.53 -1.55 -7.75
CA ASP A 100 -10.12 -1.99 -9.08
C ASP A 100 -10.77 -3.35 -9.44
N ALA A 101 -10.82 -4.31 -8.50
CA ALA A 101 -11.48 -5.59 -8.68
C ALA A 101 -13.00 -5.46 -8.88
N VAL A 102 -13.67 -4.62 -8.08
CA VAL A 102 -15.11 -4.33 -8.21
C VAL A 102 -15.41 -3.69 -9.56
N LYS A 103 -14.59 -2.74 -10.03
CA LYS A 103 -14.75 -2.14 -11.36
C LYS A 103 -14.60 -3.16 -12.47
N ALA A 104 -13.58 -4.03 -12.40
CA ALA A 104 -13.38 -5.08 -13.39
C ALA A 104 -14.58 -6.04 -13.45
N GLN A 105 -15.09 -6.45 -12.28
CA GLN A 105 -16.24 -7.35 -12.21
C GLN A 105 -17.52 -6.69 -12.72
N ARG A 106 -17.77 -5.42 -12.39
CA ARG A 106 -18.87 -4.64 -12.96
C ARG A 106 -18.80 -4.57 -14.48
N GLN A 107 -17.61 -4.36 -15.05
CA GLN A 107 -17.45 -4.34 -16.49
C GLN A 107 -17.73 -5.70 -17.13
N ARG A 108 -17.27 -6.79 -16.51
CA ARG A 108 -17.58 -8.16 -16.97
C ARG A 108 -19.08 -8.41 -16.99
N PHE A 109 -19.80 -8.05 -15.92
CA PHE A 109 -21.25 -8.22 -15.87
C PHE A 109 -21.97 -7.38 -16.92
N LYS A 110 -21.55 -6.12 -17.15
CA LYS A 110 -22.12 -5.30 -18.23
C LYS A 110 -21.92 -5.93 -19.60
N ASN A 111 -20.73 -6.48 -19.87
CA ASN A 111 -20.45 -7.14 -21.14
C ASN A 111 -21.31 -8.41 -21.31
N GLN A 112 -21.46 -9.22 -20.25
CA GLN A 112 -22.32 -10.40 -20.26
C GLN A 112 -23.78 -10.05 -20.47
N GLN A 113 -24.27 -8.98 -19.82
CA GLN A 113 -25.62 -8.49 -20.00
C GLN A 113 -25.87 -8.07 -21.45
N SER A 114 -24.95 -7.29 -22.04
CA SER A 114 -25.06 -6.88 -23.44
C SER A 114 -25.09 -8.06 -24.41
N ASP A 115 -24.31 -9.12 -24.16
CA ASP A 115 -24.29 -10.33 -24.97
C ASP A 115 -25.60 -11.12 -24.85
N LEU A 116 -26.15 -11.23 -23.65
CA LEU A 116 -27.46 -11.84 -23.40
C LEU A 116 -28.58 -11.06 -24.09
N ASP A 117 -28.60 -9.73 -23.97
CA ASP A 117 -29.59 -8.88 -24.61
C ASP A 117 -29.55 -9.02 -26.14
N THR A 118 -28.34 -9.08 -26.71
CA THR A 118 -28.16 -9.32 -28.16
C THR A 118 -28.72 -10.67 -28.58
N LYS A 119 -28.44 -11.73 -27.81
CA LYS A 119 -28.95 -13.08 -28.08
C LYS A 119 -30.48 -13.16 -27.94
N LEU A 120 -31.06 -12.47 -26.95
CA LEU A 120 -32.50 -12.41 -26.75
C LEU A 120 -33.20 -11.71 -27.92
N ILE A 121 -32.67 -10.58 -28.39
CA ILE A 121 -33.19 -9.86 -29.56
C ILE A 121 -33.13 -10.76 -30.80
N SER A 122 -31.99 -11.41 -31.04
CA SER A 122 -31.84 -12.32 -32.19
C SER A 122 -32.81 -13.52 -32.11
N LEU A 123 -33.06 -14.07 -30.92
CA LEU A 123 -34.02 -15.15 -30.75
C LEU A 123 -35.45 -14.67 -31.02
N ARG A 124 -35.84 -13.50 -30.49
CA ARG A 124 -37.14 -12.87 -30.75
C ARG A 124 -37.37 -12.70 -32.24
N ASP A 125 -36.40 -12.16 -32.97
CA ASP A 125 -36.53 -11.88 -34.40
C ASP A 125 -36.67 -13.16 -35.22
N ARG A 126 -35.93 -14.22 -34.85
CA ARG A 126 -36.08 -15.54 -35.48
C ARG A 126 -37.47 -16.13 -35.24
N LEU A 127 -37.98 -16.06 -34.01
CA LEU A 127 -39.31 -16.56 -33.69
C LEU A 127 -40.40 -15.79 -34.44
N ALA A 128 -40.28 -14.47 -34.54
CA ALA A 128 -41.20 -13.65 -35.32
C ALA A 128 -41.20 -14.04 -36.80
N LEU A 129 -40.02 -14.27 -37.39
CA LEU A 129 -39.90 -14.72 -38.78
C LEU A 129 -40.53 -16.10 -39.01
N GLU A 130 -40.28 -17.07 -38.13
CA GLU A 130 -40.89 -18.40 -38.23
C GLU A 130 -42.41 -18.34 -38.08
N MET A 131 -42.93 -17.46 -37.22
CA MET A 131 -44.36 -17.26 -37.04
C MET A 131 -45.04 -16.66 -38.27
N ILE A 132 -44.40 -15.68 -38.94
CA ILE A 132 -44.88 -15.11 -40.21
C ILE A 132 -44.92 -16.19 -41.30
N LYS A 133 -43.83 -16.97 -41.44
CA LYS A 133 -43.80 -18.08 -42.41
C LYS A 133 -44.93 -19.08 -42.19
N PHE A 134 -45.19 -19.42 -40.92
CA PHE A 134 -46.28 -20.32 -40.57
C PHE A 134 -47.66 -19.76 -40.95
N GLU A 135 -47.89 -18.46 -40.71
CA GLU A 135 -49.13 -17.78 -41.09
C GLU A 135 -49.33 -17.77 -42.62
N ASP A 136 -48.27 -17.51 -43.38
CA ASP A 136 -48.29 -17.55 -44.85
C ASP A 136 -48.59 -18.96 -45.38
N GLU A 137 -47.93 -19.99 -44.83
CA GLU A 137 -48.18 -21.39 -45.21
C GLU A 137 -49.62 -21.83 -44.89
N TYR A 138 -50.15 -21.41 -43.75
CA TYR A 138 -51.52 -21.71 -43.35
C TYR A 138 -52.54 -21.03 -44.26
N SER A 139 -52.33 -19.75 -44.56
CA SER A 139 -53.18 -18.97 -45.47
C SER A 139 -53.18 -19.57 -46.88
N ASN A 140 -52.02 -19.96 -47.40
CA ASN A 140 -51.90 -20.59 -48.71
C ASN A 140 -52.59 -21.97 -48.78
N LYS A 141 -52.45 -22.80 -47.74
CA LYS A 141 -53.15 -24.10 -47.65
C LYS A 141 -54.67 -23.94 -47.53
N SER A 142 -55.13 -22.91 -46.81
CA SER A 142 -56.54 -22.54 -46.70
C SER A 142 -57.14 -22.17 -48.05
N VAL A 143 -56.51 -21.24 -48.78
CA VAL A 143 -56.96 -20.78 -50.12
C VAL A 143 -57.00 -21.93 -51.12
N PHE A 144 -56.02 -22.83 -51.11
CA PHE A 144 -56.02 -24.03 -51.96
C PHE A 144 -57.19 -24.98 -51.65
N LYS A 145 -57.66 -25.01 -50.40
CA LYS A 145 -58.81 -25.81 -49.98
C LYS A 145 -60.13 -25.20 -50.47
N THR A 146 -60.22 -23.88 -50.51
CA THR A 146 -61.42 -23.16 -50.99
C THR A 146 -61.55 -23.19 -52.51
N LEU A 147 -60.44 -23.24 -53.25
CA LEU A 147 -60.43 -23.30 -54.72
C LEU A 147 -60.70 -24.70 -55.31
N LYS A 148 -60.73 -25.74 -54.47
CA LYS A 148 -60.98 -27.14 -54.86
C LYS A 148 -62.40 -27.63 -54.56
N ASN A 149 -63.27 -26.76 -54.03
CA ASN A 149 -64.70 -26.98 -53.87
C ASN A 149 -65.46 -26.04 -54.80
#